data_AF-A0A3D9RSS9-F1
#
_entry.id   AF-A0A3D9RSS9-F1
#
_cell.length_a   1.000
_cell.length_b   1.000
_cell.length_c   1.000
_cell.angle_alpha   90.00
_cell.angle_beta   90.00
_cell.angle_gamma   90.00
#
_symmetry.space_group_name_H-M   'P 1'
#
loop_
_entity.id
_entity.type
_entity.pdbx_description
1 polymer ?
#
loop_
_entity_poly.entity_id
_entity_poly.type
_entity_poly.pdbx_seq_one_letter_code
_entity_poly.pdbx_strand_id
1 'polypeptide(L)'
;MSFKNTYFLLVFLLFFSFISCGQTNTPNNKLNSEKTVAVSSKEILSGSQQTNLYLQLLKDKSIAVVANQTSVIFKKASHTHIIDSLLTLKIDIKKVFSPEHGFRGKADASEEIADGIDVKTGLPIVSLYGKNKKPTDEQLNGIDLVIFDIQDVGVRFYTYISTLHYVMEACAENGIPLMLLDRPNPNGHYVDGPTLEIEHKSFVGMHPIPLVYGMTIGEYAKMINGEKWLKNEIKCDLTVIPLKNYTHKSLYSLPIRPSPNLPNDTAINLYPSLGFFEGTTVNAGRGTENQFQQYGAPFFPKSEFSYTPQPNFGSKYPKHQNKLCYGVDLKNVERLSSVNINFLLDAYNKTPKNEKFFGATFTSHAGNTELENQIIKGLSAKEIHLSWQPKIEVFKKIRAKYLIYK
;
A
#
# COMPACT_ATOMS: atom_id res chain seq x y z
N MET A 1 25.99 -92.98 2.33
CA MET A 1 25.29 -92.97 1.02
C MET A 1 25.28 -91.52 0.54
N SER A 2 26.19 -91.06 -0.33
CA SER A 2 26.14 -91.14 -1.82
C SER A 2 24.74 -90.74 -2.33
N PHE A 3 24.50 -89.64 -3.06
CA PHE A 3 25.08 -89.09 -4.30
C PHE A 3 24.95 -87.54 -4.31
N LYS A 4 25.94 -86.72 -4.68
CA LYS A 4 26.38 -86.27 -6.04
C LYS A 4 25.27 -85.78 -7.00
N ASN A 5 25.25 -84.47 -7.28
CA ASN A 5 25.27 -83.89 -8.65
C ASN A 5 25.29 -82.35 -8.55
N THR A 6 26.37 -81.64 -8.86
CA THR A 6 27.02 -81.45 -10.17
C THR A 6 26.11 -80.77 -11.21
N TYR A 7 25.63 -79.57 -10.90
CA TYR A 7 25.09 -78.62 -11.90
C TYR A 7 25.56 -77.17 -11.69
N PHE A 8 26.54 -76.93 -10.81
CA PHE A 8 26.87 -75.57 -10.35
C PHE A 8 28.12 -74.94 -11.01
N LEU A 9 28.76 -75.60 -11.98
CA LEU A 9 30.06 -75.15 -12.50
C LEU A 9 30.22 -75.14 -14.02
N LEU A 10 29.11 -75.19 -14.78
CA LEU A 10 29.16 -75.32 -16.25
C LEU A 10 28.22 -74.35 -16.99
N VAL A 11 27.98 -73.16 -16.41
CA VAL A 11 27.40 -72.00 -17.12
C VAL A 11 28.19 -70.72 -16.75
N PHE A 12 29.50 -70.86 -16.51
CA PHE A 12 30.37 -69.72 -16.19
C PHE A 12 31.05 -69.10 -17.43
N LEU A 13 30.58 -69.40 -18.65
CA LEU A 13 31.29 -69.04 -19.89
C LEU A 13 30.42 -68.66 -21.09
N LEU A 14 29.15 -68.27 -20.90
CA LEU A 14 28.33 -67.67 -21.97
C LEU A 14 27.49 -66.55 -21.37
N PHE A 15 27.52 -65.38 -22.00
CA PHE A 15 26.94 -64.08 -21.62
C PHE A 15 27.83 -63.12 -20.82
N PHE A 16 29.11 -63.04 -21.19
CA PHE A 16 29.80 -61.75 -21.23
C PHE A 16 29.33 -61.00 -22.49
N SER A 17 28.29 -60.16 -22.36
CA SER A 17 27.99 -59.02 -23.25
C SER A 17 26.69 -58.37 -22.80
N PHE A 18 26.72 -57.04 -22.62
CA PHE A 18 25.65 -56.15 -22.18
C PHE A 18 25.38 -56.11 -20.67
N ILE A 19 26.10 -55.24 -19.97
CA ILE A 19 25.54 -53.96 -19.48
C ILE A 19 26.72 -53.00 -19.26
N SER A 20 26.68 -51.93 -20.03
CA SER A 20 27.52 -50.75 -19.95
C SER A 20 27.11 -49.88 -18.75
N CYS A 21 28.09 -49.09 -18.28
CA CYS A 21 27.97 -47.94 -17.35
C CYS A 21 27.95 -48.24 -15.84
N GLY A 22 29.16 -48.42 -15.30
CA GLY A 22 29.87 -47.37 -14.54
C GLY A 22 29.12 -46.65 -13.42
N GLN A 23 29.49 -46.96 -12.18
CA GLN A 23 29.27 -46.10 -11.02
C GLN A 23 29.87 -44.71 -11.23
N THR A 24 29.05 -43.67 -11.07
CA THR A 24 29.50 -42.35 -10.66
C THR A 24 28.66 -41.91 -9.48
N ASN A 25 29.33 -41.56 -8.38
CA ASN A 25 28.76 -40.92 -7.20
C ASN A 25 27.92 -39.71 -7.61
N THR A 26 26.61 -39.78 -7.40
CA THR A 26 25.74 -38.61 -7.54
C THR A 26 25.42 -38.08 -6.13
N PRO A 27 25.83 -36.85 -5.81
CA PRO A 27 25.37 -36.17 -4.61
C PRO A 27 23.86 -35.93 -4.73
N ASN A 28 23.15 -36.07 -3.60
CA ASN A 28 21.75 -35.70 -3.44
C ASN A 28 21.51 -34.25 -3.87
N ASN A 29 21.17 -34.04 -5.14
CA ASN A 29 20.56 -32.81 -5.61
C ASN A 29 19.08 -32.83 -5.19
N LYS A 30 18.82 -32.51 -3.92
CA LYS A 30 17.61 -31.79 -3.59
C LYS A 30 17.72 -30.44 -4.28
N LEU A 31 17.04 -30.28 -5.41
CA LEU A 31 16.66 -28.99 -5.97
C LEU A 31 15.71 -28.32 -4.96
N ASN A 32 16.29 -27.81 -3.87
CA ASN A 32 15.77 -26.62 -3.25
C ASN A 32 15.98 -25.53 -4.29
N SER A 33 14.95 -25.23 -5.07
CA SER A 33 14.84 -23.91 -5.67
C SER A 33 14.62 -22.93 -4.52
N GLU A 34 15.68 -22.65 -3.78
CA GLU A 34 15.78 -21.42 -3.02
C GLU A 34 15.62 -20.33 -4.08
N LYS A 35 14.41 -19.76 -4.14
CA LYS A 35 14.24 -18.41 -4.65
C LYS A 35 15.04 -17.51 -3.71
N THR A 36 16.35 -17.46 -3.91
CA THR A 36 17.18 -16.35 -3.46
C THR A 36 16.64 -15.14 -4.19
N VAL A 37 15.66 -14.48 -3.57
CA VAL A 37 15.27 -13.12 -3.93
C VAL A 37 16.53 -12.32 -3.72
N ALA A 38 17.19 -11.95 -4.82
CA ALA A 38 18.32 -11.04 -4.79
C ALA A 38 17.83 -9.70 -4.24
N VAL A 39 17.90 -9.54 -2.92
CA VAL A 39 17.69 -8.26 -2.26
C VAL A 39 18.87 -7.39 -2.66
N SER A 40 18.60 -6.33 -3.44
CA SER A 40 19.60 -5.32 -3.76
C SER A 40 20.25 -4.84 -2.47
N SER A 41 21.55 -5.05 -2.32
CA SER A 41 22.35 -4.65 -1.15
C SER A 41 22.57 -3.14 -1.03
N LYS A 42 22.08 -2.36 -2.01
CA LYS A 42 22.20 -0.90 -2.04
C LYS A 42 20.98 -0.25 -1.41
N GLU A 43 21.23 0.72 -0.54
CA GLU A 43 20.21 1.57 0.08
C GLU A 43 19.28 2.19 -0.99
N ILE A 44 17.98 2.08 -0.76
CA ILE A 44 16.96 2.69 -1.61
C ILE A 44 16.92 4.18 -1.29
N LEU A 45 17.06 5.03 -2.31
CA LEU A 45 16.96 6.48 -2.14
C LEU A 45 15.63 6.97 -2.70
N SER A 46 14.89 7.72 -1.90
CA SER A 46 13.67 8.41 -2.34
C SER A 46 13.97 9.49 -3.39
N GLY A 47 12.95 9.97 -4.09
CA GLY A 47 13.06 11.16 -4.92
C GLY A 47 13.56 12.37 -4.12
N SER A 48 13.05 12.53 -2.88
CA SER A 48 13.45 13.61 -1.97
C SER A 48 14.90 13.55 -1.48
N GLN A 49 15.52 12.36 -1.44
CA GLN A 49 16.95 12.23 -1.08
C GLN A 49 17.90 12.62 -2.24
N GLN A 50 17.39 12.76 -3.45
CA GLN A 50 18.18 13.04 -4.66
C GLN A 50 18.11 14.52 -5.03
N THR A 51 18.45 15.40 -4.08
CA THR A 51 18.36 16.87 -4.21
C THR A 51 19.05 17.42 -5.46
N ASN A 52 20.16 16.81 -5.89
CA ASN A 52 20.89 17.20 -7.09
C ASN A 52 20.07 17.08 -8.39
N LEU A 53 19.01 16.26 -8.41
CA LEU A 53 18.16 16.08 -9.59
C LEU A 53 17.14 17.21 -9.77
N TYR A 54 16.75 17.88 -8.69
CA TYR A 54 15.64 18.82 -8.74
C TYR A 54 15.96 20.23 -8.21
N LEU A 55 17.00 20.42 -7.40
CA LEU A 55 17.25 21.71 -6.74
C LEU A 55 17.38 22.89 -7.72
N GLN A 56 18.04 22.68 -8.86
CA GLN A 56 18.18 23.73 -9.88
C GLN A 56 16.85 24.10 -10.52
N LEU A 57 15.93 23.14 -10.63
CA LEU A 57 14.60 23.36 -11.21
C LEU A 57 13.69 24.21 -10.31
N LEU A 58 14.05 24.35 -9.02
CA LEU A 58 13.29 25.10 -8.02
C LEU A 58 13.78 26.55 -7.83
N LYS A 59 14.91 26.92 -8.44
CA LYS A 59 15.46 28.27 -8.28
C LYS A 59 14.55 29.31 -8.93
N ASP A 60 14.45 30.47 -8.28
CA ASP A 60 13.71 31.64 -8.75
C ASP A 60 12.22 31.35 -9.04
N LYS A 61 11.67 30.31 -8.40
CA LYS A 61 10.25 29.91 -8.47
C LYS A 61 9.59 30.04 -7.11
N SER A 62 8.35 30.49 -7.12
CA SER A 62 7.44 30.43 -5.98
C SER A 62 6.87 29.03 -5.85
N ILE A 63 7.27 28.30 -4.80
CA ILE A 63 6.96 26.87 -4.63
C ILE A 63 5.82 26.69 -3.63
N ALA A 64 4.85 25.84 -3.97
CA ALA A 64 3.98 25.19 -2.98
C ALA A 64 4.37 23.72 -2.82
N VAL A 65 4.18 23.15 -1.63
CA VAL A 65 4.55 21.76 -1.36
C VAL A 65 3.39 21.02 -0.71
N VAL A 66 2.98 19.91 -1.31
CA VAL A 66 2.07 18.93 -0.72
C VAL A 66 2.89 17.96 0.11
N ALA A 67 2.77 18.04 1.44
CA ALA A 67 3.59 17.32 2.39
C ALA A 67 2.83 16.96 3.67
N ASN A 68 3.32 15.94 4.37
CA ASN A 68 2.91 15.55 5.71
C ASN A 68 4.14 15.13 6.54
N GLN A 69 3.93 14.50 7.69
CA GLN A 69 5.01 14.09 8.58
C GLN A 69 6.02 13.10 7.97
N THR A 70 5.65 12.43 6.87
CA THR A 70 6.50 11.47 6.16
C THR A 70 7.42 12.12 5.13
N SER A 71 7.20 13.40 4.82
CA SER A 71 7.91 14.20 3.81
C SER A 71 9.30 14.60 4.28
N VAL A 72 10.15 13.61 4.52
CA VAL A 72 11.49 13.80 5.09
C VAL A 72 12.57 13.25 4.16
N ILE A 73 13.74 13.85 4.26
CA ILE A 73 15.01 13.39 3.70
C ILE A 73 15.76 12.64 4.80
N PHE A 74 15.97 11.34 4.61
CA PHE A 74 16.74 10.52 5.54
C PHE A 74 18.24 10.72 5.36
N LYS A 75 18.93 10.80 6.50
CA LYS A 75 20.37 10.73 6.68
C LYS A 75 20.65 9.54 7.61
N LYS A 76 21.87 9.03 7.63
CA LYS A 76 22.24 7.78 8.33
C LYS A 76 21.54 7.55 9.69
N ALA A 77 21.52 8.56 10.57
CA ALA A 77 20.95 8.45 11.92
C ALA A 77 19.86 9.49 12.23
N SER A 78 19.37 10.22 11.22
CA SER A 78 18.40 11.31 11.43
C SER A 78 17.62 11.60 10.16
N HIS A 79 16.62 12.46 10.25
CA HIS A 79 15.93 12.94 9.08
C HIS A 79 15.69 14.44 9.19
N THR A 80 15.45 15.09 8.05
CA THR A 80 15.06 16.49 7.99
C THR A 80 13.84 16.59 7.11
N HIS A 81 12.82 17.30 7.57
CA HIS A 81 11.61 17.52 6.76
C HIS A 81 11.97 18.29 5.47
N ILE A 82 11.31 17.96 4.35
CA ILE A 82 11.62 18.53 3.03
C ILE A 82 11.52 20.06 3.04
N ILE A 83 10.48 20.61 3.68
CA ILE A 83 10.30 22.05 3.88
C ILE A 83 11.51 22.68 4.57
N ASP A 84 11.98 22.11 5.68
CA ASP A 84 13.13 22.65 6.42
C ASP A 84 14.40 22.62 5.56
N SER A 85 14.58 21.54 4.78
CA SER A 85 15.72 21.40 3.88
C SER A 85 15.69 22.43 2.75
N LEU A 86 14.53 22.63 2.12
CA LEU A 86 14.37 23.56 1.00
C LEU A 86 14.51 25.02 1.44
N LEU A 87 13.96 25.40 2.60
CA LEU A 87 14.15 26.73 3.19
C LEU A 87 15.63 27.00 3.52
N THR A 88 16.32 26.00 4.08
CA THR A 88 17.78 26.11 4.36
C THR A 88 18.57 26.34 3.06
N LEU A 89 18.11 25.76 1.95
CA LEU A 89 18.70 25.94 0.62
C LEU A 89 18.20 27.21 -0.10
N LYS A 90 17.49 28.09 0.60
CA LYS A 90 16.95 29.37 0.11
C LYS A 90 15.97 29.21 -1.06
N ILE A 91 15.21 28.10 -1.08
CA ILE A 91 14.08 27.94 -2.00
C ILE A 91 12.89 28.73 -1.45
N ASP A 92 12.24 29.49 -2.32
CA ASP A 92 11.10 30.35 -2.00
C ASP A 92 9.80 29.53 -1.89
N ILE A 93 9.56 28.97 -0.71
CA ILE A 93 8.31 28.27 -0.42
C ILE A 93 7.27 29.28 0.04
N LYS A 94 6.12 29.32 -0.64
CA LYS A 94 5.00 30.21 -0.31
C LYS A 94 4.01 29.60 0.65
N LYS A 95 3.75 28.29 0.51
CA LYS A 95 2.76 27.57 1.32
C LYS A 95 2.93 26.07 1.27
N VAL A 96 2.31 25.41 2.24
CA VAL A 96 2.26 23.95 2.35
C VAL A 96 0.80 23.51 2.25
N PHE A 97 0.55 22.46 1.47
CA PHE A 97 -0.71 21.74 1.46
C PHE A 97 -0.55 20.43 2.25
N SER A 98 -1.45 20.14 3.19
CA SER A 98 -1.39 18.91 4.01
C SER A 98 -2.66 18.08 3.85
N PRO A 99 -2.56 16.77 3.53
CA PRO A 99 -3.71 15.85 3.50
C PRO A 99 -4.15 15.44 4.92
N GLU A 100 -4.96 14.39 5.04
CA GLU A 100 -5.34 13.76 6.32
C GLU A 100 -4.12 13.33 7.15
N HIS A 101 -4.16 13.58 8.47
CA HIS A 101 -3.17 13.20 9.51
C HIS A 101 -2.03 14.19 9.83
N GLY A 102 -2.08 15.40 9.29
CA GLY A 102 -1.28 16.53 9.78
C GLY A 102 0.07 16.69 9.11
N PHE A 103 0.64 17.90 9.24
CA PHE A 103 1.88 18.26 8.58
C PHE A 103 3.15 17.82 9.34
N ARG A 104 3.18 17.98 10.68
CA ARG A 104 4.34 17.63 11.53
C ARG A 104 4.08 16.46 12.48
N GLY A 105 3.05 15.66 12.23
CA GLY A 105 2.77 14.42 12.97
C GLY A 105 2.22 14.60 14.40
N LYS A 106 1.71 15.80 14.71
CA LYS A 106 1.08 16.13 16.00
C LYS A 106 -0.44 16.30 15.94
N ALA A 107 -1.05 16.24 14.75
CA ALA A 107 -2.49 16.40 14.57
C ALA A 107 -3.18 15.04 14.44
N ASP A 108 -4.39 14.94 14.98
CA ASP A 108 -5.17 13.69 15.05
C ASP A 108 -5.63 13.20 13.67
N ALA A 109 -5.91 11.89 13.57
CA ALA A 109 -6.46 11.28 12.35
C ALA A 109 -7.91 11.71 12.02
N SER A 110 -8.61 12.31 12.99
CA SER A 110 -10.02 12.71 12.90
C SER A 110 -10.24 14.21 13.09
N GLU A 111 -9.20 14.99 13.38
CA GLU A 111 -9.34 16.44 13.40
C GLU A 111 -9.20 16.96 11.96
N GLU A 112 -10.15 17.78 11.55
CA GLU A 112 -9.92 18.68 10.43
C GLU A 112 -8.64 19.45 10.79
N ILE A 113 -7.57 19.22 10.03
CA ILE A 113 -6.43 20.12 10.08
C ILE A 113 -7.02 21.45 9.63
N ALA A 114 -7.19 22.39 10.56
CA ALA A 114 -7.57 23.73 10.17
C ALA A 114 -6.42 24.33 9.38
N ASP A 115 -6.73 25.23 8.46
CA ASP A 115 -5.71 26.11 7.90
C ASP A 115 -4.96 26.77 9.07
N GLY A 116 -3.65 26.82 8.94
CA GLY A 116 -2.78 27.17 10.06
C GLY A 116 -1.45 27.73 9.61
N ILE A 117 -0.55 27.90 10.56
CA ILE A 117 0.81 28.37 10.32
C ILE A 117 1.77 27.32 10.91
N ASP A 118 2.76 26.91 10.13
CA ASP A 118 3.87 26.12 10.67
C ASP A 118 4.69 26.99 11.61
N VAL A 119 4.51 26.82 12.92
CA VAL A 119 5.17 27.63 13.96
C VAL A 119 6.69 27.71 13.78
N LYS A 120 7.31 26.65 13.22
CA LYS A 120 8.76 26.62 12.99
C LYS A 120 9.20 27.53 11.84
N THR A 121 8.42 27.64 10.77
CA THR A 121 8.86 28.28 9.52
C THR A 121 8.07 29.55 9.19
N GLY A 122 6.93 29.79 9.85
CA GLY A 122 5.99 30.87 9.53
C GLY A 122 5.18 30.63 8.27
N LEU A 123 5.33 29.47 7.60
CA LEU A 123 4.62 29.17 6.36
C LEU A 123 3.13 28.87 6.62
N PRO A 124 2.23 29.38 5.77
CA PRO A 124 0.83 28.96 5.81
C PRO A 124 0.70 27.49 5.43
N ILE A 125 -0.12 26.77 6.19
CA ILE A 125 -0.54 25.39 5.95
C ILE A 125 -2.01 25.44 5.54
N VAL A 126 -2.29 24.87 4.36
CA VAL A 126 -3.64 24.72 3.83
C VAL A 126 -4.03 23.24 3.90
N SER A 127 -5.19 22.96 4.47
CA SER A 127 -5.69 21.59 4.61
C SER A 127 -6.33 21.09 3.32
N LEU A 128 -5.90 19.92 2.86
CA LEU A 128 -6.48 19.20 1.71
C LEU A 128 -7.42 18.07 2.16
N TYR A 129 -8.30 18.34 3.12
CA TYR A 129 -9.22 17.37 3.70
C TYR A 129 -10.64 17.91 3.90
N GLY A 130 -11.58 17.04 4.25
CA GLY A 130 -12.98 17.41 4.51
C GLY A 130 -13.67 18.00 3.27
N LYS A 131 -14.06 19.27 3.35
CA LYS A 131 -14.67 20.01 2.24
C LYS A 131 -13.65 20.57 1.25
N ASN A 132 -12.39 20.72 1.65
CA ASN A 132 -11.33 21.31 0.82
C ASN A 132 -10.34 20.25 0.33
N LYS A 133 -10.76 19.28 -0.50
CA LYS A 133 -9.88 18.17 -0.93
C LYS A 133 -8.99 18.50 -2.14
N LYS A 134 -9.26 19.61 -2.82
CA LYS A 134 -8.58 20.07 -4.03
C LYS A 134 -8.10 21.50 -3.79
N PRO A 135 -6.82 21.83 -4.08
CA PRO A 135 -6.36 23.21 -4.03
C PRO A 135 -7.26 24.11 -4.89
N THR A 136 -7.69 25.25 -4.35
CA THR A 136 -8.46 26.24 -5.11
C THR A 136 -7.55 27.11 -5.97
N ASP A 137 -8.11 27.78 -6.98
CA ASP A 137 -7.37 28.72 -7.84
C ASP A 137 -6.74 29.85 -7.01
N GLU A 138 -7.46 30.35 -6.00
CA GLU A 138 -6.93 31.34 -5.05
C GLU A 138 -5.76 30.79 -4.24
N GLN A 139 -5.85 29.53 -3.79
CA GLN A 139 -4.76 28.87 -3.08
C GLN A 139 -3.55 28.63 -3.98
N LEU A 140 -3.71 28.54 -5.30
CA LEU A 140 -2.62 28.37 -6.26
C LEU A 140 -2.10 29.69 -6.86
N ASN A 141 -2.72 30.83 -6.57
CA ASN A 141 -2.28 32.11 -7.09
C ASN A 141 -0.82 32.44 -6.69
N GLY A 142 -0.02 32.85 -7.67
CA GLY A 142 1.39 33.18 -7.50
C GLY A 142 2.31 31.98 -7.26
N ILE A 143 1.85 30.76 -7.54
CA ILE A 143 2.67 29.54 -7.46
C ILE A 143 3.17 29.16 -8.86
N ASP A 144 4.49 29.00 -9.00
CA ASP A 144 5.13 28.62 -10.27
C ASP A 144 5.31 27.11 -10.43
N LEU A 145 5.34 26.38 -9.30
CA LEU A 145 5.50 24.93 -9.28
C LEU A 145 4.98 24.34 -7.97
N VAL A 146 4.30 23.20 -8.06
CA VAL A 146 3.89 22.40 -6.90
C VAL A 146 4.82 21.18 -6.76
N ILE A 147 5.31 20.92 -5.55
CA ILE A 147 6.01 19.68 -5.22
C ILE A 147 5.04 18.74 -4.49
N PHE A 148 4.98 17.47 -4.86
CA PHE A 148 4.26 16.43 -4.11
C PHE A 148 5.27 15.43 -3.52
N ASP A 149 5.32 15.32 -2.20
CA ASP A 149 6.22 14.41 -1.49
C ASP A 149 5.52 13.76 -0.30
N ILE A 150 4.85 12.63 -0.47
CA ILE A 150 4.15 11.91 0.61
C ILE A 150 4.36 10.41 0.48
N GLN A 151 4.61 9.73 1.60
CA GLN A 151 4.72 8.27 1.67
C GLN A 151 3.34 7.62 1.62
N ASP A 152 3.06 6.89 0.53
CA ASP A 152 1.88 6.03 0.37
C ASP A 152 2.13 4.60 0.89
N VAL A 153 1.10 3.74 0.90
CA VAL A 153 1.18 2.34 1.36
C VAL A 153 0.72 1.30 0.34
N GLY A 154 0.37 1.71 -0.88
CA GLY A 154 0.05 0.82 -2.00
C GLY A 154 -1.36 0.26 -2.02
N VAL A 155 -2.32 0.94 -1.37
CA VAL A 155 -3.69 0.45 -1.22
C VAL A 155 -4.69 1.52 -1.65
N ARG A 156 -5.66 1.15 -2.49
CA ARG A 156 -6.58 2.10 -3.14
C ARG A 156 -7.35 3.00 -2.17
N PHE A 157 -7.78 2.46 -1.03
CA PHE A 157 -8.51 3.23 -0.01
C PHE A 157 -7.61 4.05 0.93
N TYR A 158 -6.30 4.04 0.72
CA TYR A 158 -5.38 4.98 1.36
C TYR A 158 -5.35 6.28 0.55
N THR A 159 -5.87 7.38 1.09
CA THR A 159 -6.39 8.46 0.25
C THR A 159 -5.35 9.42 -0.33
N TYR A 160 -4.05 9.21 -0.08
CA TYR A 160 -3.00 10.08 -0.63
C TYR A 160 -2.94 10.04 -2.17
N ILE A 161 -3.30 8.91 -2.79
CA ILE A 161 -3.47 8.85 -4.26
C ILE A 161 -4.68 9.65 -4.76
N SER A 162 -5.72 9.82 -3.92
CA SER A 162 -6.87 10.68 -4.20
C SER A 162 -6.52 12.15 -4.03
N THR A 163 -5.74 12.51 -3.00
CA THR A 163 -5.15 13.85 -2.88
C THR A 163 -4.28 14.17 -4.09
N LEU A 164 -3.40 13.26 -4.51
CA LEU A 164 -2.57 13.42 -5.71
C LEU A 164 -3.42 13.72 -6.94
N HIS A 165 -4.52 12.99 -7.16
CA HIS A 165 -5.42 13.25 -8.28
C HIS A 165 -5.96 14.68 -8.28
N TYR A 166 -6.46 15.16 -7.14
CA TYR A 166 -7.00 16.51 -7.06
C TYR A 166 -5.91 17.59 -7.23
N VAL A 167 -4.72 17.36 -6.67
CA VAL A 167 -3.57 18.25 -6.87
C VAL A 167 -3.17 18.30 -8.34
N MET A 168 -3.07 17.14 -9.01
CA MET A 168 -2.79 17.06 -10.44
C MET A 168 -3.84 17.79 -11.27
N GLU A 169 -5.13 17.62 -10.94
CA GLU A 169 -6.22 18.30 -11.62
C GLU A 169 -6.14 19.83 -11.45
N ALA A 170 -5.95 20.31 -10.22
CA ALA A 170 -5.83 21.75 -9.95
C ALA A 170 -4.60 22.37 -10.63
N CYS A 171 -3.46 21.66 -10.62
CA CYS A 171 -2.25 22.05 -11.33
C CYS A 171 -2.49 22.13 -12.85
N ALA A 172 -3.14 21.12 -13.43
CA ALA A 172 -3.46 21.10 -14.85
C ALA A 172 -4.42 22.23 -15.27
N GLU A 173 -5.44 22.51 -14.46
CA GLU A 173 -6.41 23.59 -14.72
C GLU A 173 -5.76 24.98 -14.66
N ASN A 174 -4.76 25.17 -13.80
CA ASN A 174 -4.06 26.44 -13.60
C ASN A 174 -2.76 26.56 -14.44
N GLY A 175 -2.41 25.55 -15.24
CA GLY A 175 -1.16 25.55 -16.02
C GLY A 175 0.11 25.52 -15.17
N ILE A 176 0.03 25.01 -13.93
CA ILE A 176 1.14 24.93 -12.98
C ILE A 176 1.78 23.54 -13.08
N PRO A 177 3.11 23.43 -13.30
CA PRO A 177 3.80 22.15 -13.27
C PRO A 177 3.77 21.49 -11.89
N LEU A 178 3.66 20.17 -11.88
CA LEU A 178 3.76 19.31 -10.69
C LEU A 178 5.05 18.50 -10.73
N MET A 179 5.87 18.64 -9.70
CA MET A 179 7.02 17.78 -9.45
C MET A 179 6.70 16.77 -8.35
N LEU A 180 6.71 15.48 -8.66
CA LEU A 180 6.48 14.42 -7.70
C LEU A 180 7.81 13.78 -7.28
N LEU A 181 8.11 13.81 -5.98
CA LEU A 181 9.28 13.15 -5.40
C LEU A 181 8.89 11.73 -5.01
N ASP A 182 9.26 10.74 -5.83
CA ASP A 182 8.70 9.40 -5.70
C ASP A 182 9.18 8.70 -4.42
N ARG A 183 8.35 7.81 -3.88
CA ARG A 183 8.60 7.05 -2.65
C ARG A 183 8.31 5.56 -2.83
N PRO A 184 9.05 4.65 -2.16
CA PRO A 184 8.84 3.22 -2.31
C PRO A 184 7.42 2.82 -1.91
N ASN A 185 6.82 1.87 -2.62
CA ASN A 185 5.54 1.29 -2.23
C ASN A 185 5.80 0.02 -1.37
N PRO A 186 5.43 0.00 -0.07
CA PRO A 186 5.65 -1.16 0.81
C PRO A 186 4.84 -2.41 0.41
N ASN A 187 3.78 -2.23 -0.39
CA ASN A 187 2.97 -3.29 -1.00
C ASN A 187 3.16 -3.37 -2.54
N GLY A 188 4.28 -2.86 -3.07
CA GLY A 188 4.58 -2.84 -4.51
C GLY A 188 4.79 -4.22 -5.15
N HIS A 189 5.02 -5.26 -4.34
CA HIS A 189 5.42 -6.60 -4.78
C HIS A 189 4.33 -7.44 -5.42
N TYR A 190 3.07 -6.99 -5.40
CA TYR A 190 1.94 -7.73 -5.95
C TYR A 190 0.81 -6.81 -6.44
N VAL A 191 -0.12 -7.38 -7.19
CA VAL A 191 -1.37 -6.73 -7.62
C VAL A 191 -2.50 -7.67 -7.30
N ASP A 192 -3.48 -7.22 -6.53
CA ASP A 192 -4.58 -8.08 -6.10
C ASP A 192 -5.81 -7.30 -5.62
N GLY A 193 -6.91 -8.03 -5.42
CA GLY A 193 -8.15 -7.56 -4.83
C GLY A 193 -9.17 -6.99 -5.83
N PRO A 194 -10.37 -6.66 -5.34
CA PRO A 194 -11.46 -6.18 -6.17
C PRO A 194 -11.08 -4.87 -6.87
N THR A 195 -11.36 -4.79 -8.17
CA THR A 195 -11.14 -3.57 -8.97
C THR A 195 -12.31 -2.61 -8.81
N LEU A 196 -12.01 -1.32 -8.68
CA LEU A 196 -13.03 -0.27 -8.57
C LEU A 196 -13.85 -0.20 -9.87
N GLU A 197 -15.16 -0.19 -9.71
CA GLU A 197 -16.13 0.18 -10.75
C GLU A 197 -16.47 1.67 -10.57
N ILE A 198 -16.49 2.43 -11.67
CA ILE A 198 -16.45 3.89 -11.63
C ILE A 198 -17.71 4.51 -11.00
N GLU A 199 -18.83 3.80 -11.06
CA GLU A 199 -20.07 4.11 -10.36
C GLU A 199 -19.92 4.17 -8.83
N HIS A 200 -18.88 3.54 -8.28
CA HIS A 200 -18.54 3.55 -6.85
C HIS A 200 -17.38 4.50 -6.52
N LYS A 201 -17.00 5.38 -7.46
CA LYS A 201 -15.98 6.39 -7.26
C LYS A 201 -16.27 7.23 -6.02
N SER A 202 -15.26 7.38 -5.17
CA SER A 202 -15.30 8.21 -3.97
C SER A 202 -13.88 8.63 -3.57
N PHE A 203 -13.73 9.39 -2.48
CA PHE A 203 -12.40 9.79 -2.01
C PHE A 203 -11.51 8.60 -1.58
N VAL A 204 -12.09 7.44 -1.25
CA VAL A 204 -11.36 6.19 -0.95
C VAL A 204 -11.15 5.30 -2.19
N GLY A 205 -11.43 5.81 -3.39
CA GLY A 205 -11.24 5.10 -4.65
C GLY A 205 -11.65 5.96 -5.83
N MET A 206 -10.67 6.56 -6.50
CA MET A 206 -10.92 7.55 -7.56
C MET A 206 -10.90 6.98 -8.98
N HIS A 207 -10.20 5.86 -9.18
CA HIS A 207 -9.84 5.32 -10.50
C HIS A 207 -10.04 3.81 -10.57
N PRO A 208 -10.32 3.24 -11.77
CA PRO A 208 -10.66 1.84 -11.95
C PRO A 208 -9.43 0.92 -11.81
N ILE A 209 -8.86 0.88 -10.61
CA ILE A 209 -7.67 0.09 -10.26
C ILE A 209 -8.02 -1.01 -9.24
N PRO A 210 -7.25 -2.12 -9.20
CA PRO A 210 -7.31 -3.11 -8.13
C PRO A 210 -7.08 -2.49 -6.75
N LEU A 211 -7.51 -3.19 -5.70
CA LEU A 211 -7.28 -2.76 -4.32
C LEU A 211 -5.79 -2.53 -4.03
N VAL A 212 -4.96 -3.52 -4.38
CA VAL A 212 -3.50 -3.41 -4.35
C VAL A 212 -3.05 -3.26 -5.79
N TYR A 213 -2.60 -2.06 -6.13
CA TYR A 213 -2.31 -1.70 -7.52
C TYR A 213 -0.84 -1.91 -7.89
N GLY A 214 0.04 -2.13 -6.90
CA GLY A 214 1.43 -2.54 -7.10
C GLY A 214 2.28 -1.57 -7.91
N MET A 215 2.04 -0.26 -7.74
CA MET A 215 2.79 0.82 -8.41
C MET A 215 3.29 1.81 -7.36
N THR A 216 4.36 2.55 -7.62
CA THR A 216 4.66 3.73 -6.79
C THR A 216 3.67 4.85 -7.06
N ILE A 217 3.63 5.85 -6.17
CA ILE A 217 2.77 7.01 -6.36
C ILE A 217 3.19 7.85 -7.59
N GLY A 218 4.48 7.84 -7.95
CA GLY A 218 4.97 8.44 -9.19
C GLY A 218 4.52 7.71 -10.46
N GLU A 219 4.57 6.37 -10.48
CA GLU A 219 4.02 5.57 -11.58
C GLU A 219 2.50 5.76 -11.70
N TYR A 220 1.80 5.86 -10.57
CA TYR A 220 0.36 6.14 -10.52
C TYR A 220 0.02 7.52 -11.11
N ALA A 221 0.80 8.57 -10.78
CA ALA A 221 0.65 9.90 -11.36
C ALA A 221 0.79 9.87 -12.89
N LYS A 222 1.79 9.13 -13.42
CA LYS A 222 1.94 8.95 -14.87
C LYS A 222 0.73 8.25 -15.48
N MET A 223 0.17 7.26 -14.79
CA MET A 223 -1.05 6.56 -15.21
C MET A 223 -2.27 7.48 -15.24
N ILE A 224 -2.45 8.36 -14.23
CA ILE A 224 -3.53 9.38 -14.23
C ILE A 224 -3.50 10.21 -15.52
N ASN A 225 -2.34 10.74 -15.89
CA ASN A 225 -2.17 11.52 -17.12
C ASN A 225 -2.33 10.68 -18.39
N GLY A 226 -1.77 9.47 -18.41
CA GLY A 226 -1.75 8.60 -19.59
C GLY A 226 -3.12 8.03 -19.95
N GLU A 227 -3.89 7.62 -18.94
CA GLU A 227 -5.25 7.12 -19.08
C GLU A 227 -6.31 8.24 -19.03
N LYS A 228 -5.87 9.52 -19.05
CA LYS A 228 -6.73 10.72 -19.14
C LYS A 228 -7.80 10.78 -18.05
N TRP A 229 -7.42 10.47 -16.81
CA TRP A 229 -8.37 10.38 -15.70
C TRP A 229 -8.72 11.72 -15.04
N LEU A 230 -8.03 12.80 -15.39
CA LEU A 230 -8.38 14.14 -14.93
C LEU A 230 -9.62 14.65 -15.68
N LYS A 231 -10.38 15.55 -15.05
CA LYS A 231 -11.55 16.16 -15.66
C LYS A 231 -11.22 16.78 -17.03
N ASN A 232 -12.12 16.63 -18.00
CA ASN A 232 -11.94 17.09 -19.38
C ASN A 232 -10.71 16.49 -20.09
N GLU A 233 -10.19 15.36 -19.62
CA GLU A 233 -9.01 14.69 -20.18
C GLU A 233 -7.73 15.55 -20.20
N ILE A 234 -7.69 16.62 -19.39
CA ILE A 234 -6.50 17.48 -19.28
C ILE A 234 -5.33 16.67 -18.71
N LYS A 235 -4.12 17.16 -18.97
CA LYS A 235 -2.90 16.56 -18.47
C LYS A 235 -2.16 17.57 -17.61
N CYS A 236 -1.74 17.13 -16.44
CA CYS A 236 -0.82 17.89 -15.62
C CYS A 236 0.58 17.84 -16.23
N ASP A 237 1.29 18.97 -16.31
CA ASP A 237 2.72 18.96 -16.63
C ASP A 237 3.48 18.32 -15.46
N LEU A 238 3.74 17.02 -15.58
CA LEU A 238 4.22 16.16 -14.50
C LEU A 238 5.69 15.81 -14.71
N THR A 239 6.51 16.15 -13.72
CA THR A 239 7.88 15.63 -13.59
C THR A 239 7.95 14.69 -12.40
N VAL A 240 8.37 13.44 -12.61
CA VAL A 240 8.62 12.48 -11.52
C VAL A 240 10.11 12.35 -11.28
N ILE A 241 10.55 12.60 -10.04
CA ILE A 241 11.92 12.31 -9.59
C ILE A 241 11.93 10.86 -9.09
N PRO A 242 12.55 9.91 -9.83
CA PRO A 242 12.40 8.49 -9.57
C PRO A 242 13.23 8.04 -8.37
N LEU A 243 12.88 6.89 -7.81
CA LEU A 243 13.67 6.18 -6.81
C LEU A 243 14.98 5.66 -7.39
N LYS A 244 16.01 5.60 -6.54
CA LYS A 244 17.26 4.90 -6.85
C LYS A 244 17.32 3.56 -6.13
N ASN A 245 17.81 2.52 -6.81
CA ASN A 245 17.98 1.15 -6.28
C ASN A 245 16.67 0.45 -5.87
N TYR A 246 15.52 0.88 -6.40
CA TYR A 246 14.21 0.28 -6.15
C TYR A 246 13.76 -0.61 -7.32
N THR A 247 13.10 -1.72 -7.00
CA THR A 247 12.33 -2.58 -7.90
C THR A 247 11.01 -2.91 -7.22
N HIS A 248 10.02 -3.40 -7.97
CA HIS A 248 8.75 -3.84 -7.38
C HIS A 248 8.92 -5.02 -6.42
N LYS A 249 10.05 -5.73 -6.45
CA LYS A 249 10.38 -6.81 -5.50
C LYS A 249 11.12 -6.33 -4.26
N SER A 250 11.53 -5.06 -4.21
CA SER A 250 12.28 -4.53 -3.07
C SER A 250 11.39 -4.49 -1.82
N LEU A 251 11.90 -5.02 -0.71
CA LEU A 251 11.30 -4.82 0.60
C LEU A 251 11.67 -3.42 1.09
N TYR A 252 10.69 -2.69 1.61
CA TYR A 252 10.91 -1.38 2.20
C TYR A 252 10.09 -1.24 3.49
N SER A 253 10.81 -1.10 4.61
CA SER A 253 10.23 -0.83 5.93
C SER A 253 10.03 0.66 6.08
N LEU A 254 8.85 1.09 6.53
CA LEU A 254 8.58 2.53 6.67
C LEU A 254 9.21 3.08 7.96
N PRO A 255 10.20 3.98 7.88
CA PRO A 255 10.85 4.53 9.07
C PRO A 255 9.97 5.49 9.88
N ILE A 256 8.91 6.03 9.27
CA ILE A 256 7.93 6.91 9.91
C ILE A 256 6.54 6.32 9.63
N ARG A 257 5.70 6.25 10.67
CA ARG A 257 4.31 5.80 10.55
C ARG A 257 3.58 6.67 9.50
N PRO A 258 3.03 6.06 8.43
CA PRO A 258 2.37 6.82 7.38
C PRO A 258 1.03 7.39 7.87
N SER A 259 0.38 6.71 8.81
CA SER A 259 -0.77 7.19 9.57
C SER A 259 -0.69 6.72 11.03
N PRO A 260 -1.45 7.34 11.95
CA PRO A 260 -1.55 6.86 13.32
C PRO A 260 -1.96 5.39 13.47
N ASN A 261 -2.65 4.84 12.47
CA ASN A 261 -3.28 3.52 12.52
C ASN A 261 -2.47 2.45 11.80
N LEU A 262 -1.38 2.80 11.13
CA LEU A 262 -0.45 1.85 10.50
C LEU A 262 0.89 1.93 11.25
N PRO A 263 0.97 1.32 12.46
CA PRO A 263 2.07 1.57 13.38
C PRO A 263 3.39 0.91 12.98
N ASN A 264 3.36 -0.10 12.10
CA ASN A 264 4.50 -0.94 11.73
C ASN A 264 4.27 -1.67 10.38
N ASP A 265 5.28 -2.39 9.92
CA ASP A 265 5.25 -3.13 8.65
C ASP A 265 4.20 -4.24 8.60
N THR A 266 3.94 -4.92 9.72
CA THR A 266 2.89 -5.95 9.82
C THR A 266 1.53 -5.35 9.54
N ALA A 267 1.20 -4.22 10.17
CA ALA A 267 -0.04 -3.50 9.92
C ALA A 267 -0.15 -3.04 8.47
N ILE A 268 0.93 -2.50 7.89
CA ILE A 268 0.97 -2.06 6.48
C ILE A 268 0.71 -3.21 5.51
N ASN A 269 1.26 -4.39 5.78
CA ASN A 269 1.07 -5.56 4.93
C ASN A 269 -0.31 -6.22 5.09
N LEU A 270 -0.91 -6.14 6.29
CA LEU A 270 -2.26 -6.64 6.56
C LEU A 270 -3.37 -5.66 6.16
N TYR A 271 -3.06 -4.37 6.04
CA TYR A 271 -4.03 -3.32 5.72
C TYR A 271 -4.87 -3.57 4.45
N PRO A 272 -4.34 -4.08 3.33
CA PRO A 272 -5.16 -4.48 2.19
C PRO A 272 -6.28 -5.47 2.53
N SER A 273 -6.07 -6.36 3.50
CA SER A 273 -7.04 -7.39 3.89
C SER A 273 -7.96 -6.90 5.00
N LEU A 274 -7.40 -6.26 6.03
CA LEU A 274 -8.14 -5.82 7.21
C LEU A 274 -8.83 -4.46 7.02
N GLY A 275 -8.42 -3.66 6.04
CA GLY A 275 -9.04 -2.37 5.73
C GLY A 275 -10.51 -2.49 5.31
N PHE A 276 -10.95 -3.63 4.79
CA PHE A 276 -12.37 -3.88 4.52
C PHE A 276 -13.24 -3.80 5.77
N PHE A 277 -12.69 -4.12 6.95
CA PHE A 277 -13.44 -4.04 8.20
C PHE A 277 -13.87 -2.62 8.55
N GLU A 278 -13.24 -1.58 7.97
CA GLU A 278 -13.71 -0.19 8.08
C GLU A 278 -15.15 -0.04 7.58
N GLY A 279 -15.49 -0.76 6.50
CA GLY A 279 -16.82 -0.84 5.94
C GLY A 279 -17.77 -1.82 6.67
N THR A 280 -17.36 -2.46 7.76
CA THR A 280 -18.18 -3.44 8.50
C THR A 280 -18.47 -2.99 9.94
N THR A 281 -19.22 -3.77 10.71
CA THR A 281 -19.39 -3.57 12.15
C THR A 281 -18.24 -4.14 12.99
N VAL A 282 -17.29 -4.88 12.41
CA VAL A 282 -16.16 -5.49 13.10
C VAL A 282 -15.06 -4.46 13.38
N ASN A 283 -14.41 -4.55 14.55
CA ASN A 283 -13.27 -3.71 14.89
C ASN A 283 -11.98 -4.35 14.34
N ALA A 284 -11.14 -3.58 13.65
CA ALA A 284 -9.86 -4.04 13.07
C ALA A 284 -8.64 -3.69 13.94
N GLY A 285 -8.78 -3.81 15.27
CA GLY A 285 -7.79 -3.42 16.25
C GLY A 285 -7.73 -1.92 16.58
N ARG A 286 -8.58 -1.08 15.97
CA ARG A 286 -8.63 0.35 16.29
C ARG A 286 -8.94 0.58 17.76
N GLY A 287 -8.28 1.57 18.36
CA GLY A 287 -8.33 1.80 19.80
C GLY A 287 -7.42 0.88 20.61
N THR A 288 -6.42 0.28 19.96
CA THR A 288 -5.31 -0.46 20.59
C THR A 288 -4.01 -0.05 19.91
N GLU A 289 -2.86 -0.56 20.38
CA GLU A 289 -1.58 -0.40 19.67
C GLU A 289 -1.38 -1.38 18.50
N ASN A 290 -2.29 -2.34 18.33
CA ASN A 290 -2.22 -3.41 17.33
C ASN A 290 -3.23 -3.20 16.18
N GLN A 291 -3.41 -1.94 15.78
CA GLN A 291 -4.34 -1.57 14.72
C GLN A 291 -3.94 -2.24 13.41
N PHE A 292 -4.92 -2.79 12.70
CA PHE A 292 -4.75 -3.65 11.53
C PHE A 292 -3.77 -4.82 11.73
N GLN A 293 -3.72 -5.36 12.95
CA GLN A 293 -2.99 -6.59 13.28
C GLN A 293 -3.86 -7.56 14.09
N GLN A 294 -5.17 -7.28 14.14
CA GLN A 294 -6.18 -8.10 14.81
C GLN A 294 -7.56 -7.69 14.31
N TYR A 295 -8.56 -8.55 14.49
CA TYR A 295 -9.97 -8.19 14.29
C TYR A 295 -10.86 -8.91 15.29
N GLY A 296 -12.00 -8.30 15.64
CA GLY A 296 -12.90 -8.83 16.63
C GLY A 296 -14.15 -7.98 16.87
N ALA A 297 -15.09 -8.56 17.60
CA ALA A 297 -16.34 -7.92 17.98
C ALA A 297 -16.86 -8.51 19.31
N PRO A 298 -17.69 -7.77 20.07
CA PRO A 298 -18.29 -8.27 21.31
C PRO A 298 -19.33 -9.36 21.08
N PHE A 299 -19.88 -9.44 19.86
CA PHE A 299 -20.86 -10.45 19.46
C PHE A 299 -20.22 -11.71 18.85
N PHE A 300 -18.89 -11.78 18.74
CA PHE A 300 -18.21 -13.02 18.32
C PHE A 300 -18.28 -14.07 19.43
N PRO A 301 -18.25 -15.37 19.08
CA PRO A 301 -18.07 -16.44 20.05
C PRO A 301 -16.81 -16.22 20.89
N LYS A 302 -16.85 -16.64 22.16
CA LYS A 302 -15.68 -16.57 23.04
C LYS A 302 -14.50 -17.35 22.44
N SER A 303 -13.31 -16.78 22.54
CA SER A 303 -12.04 -17.35 22.08
C SER A 303 -10.91 -17.02 23.05
N GLU A 304 -9.79 -17.73 22.94
CA GLU A 304 -8.59 -17.49 23.75
C GLU A 304 -8.07 -16.04 23.61
N PHE A 305 -8.15 -15.49 22.39
CA PHE A 305 -7.76 -14.10 22.15
C PHE A 305 -8.94 -13.14 22.32
N SER A 306 -8.71 -12.05 23.05
CA SER A 306 -9.66 -10.95 23.21
C SER A 306 -8.95 -9.63 23.47
N TYR A 307 -9.63 -8.52 23.22
CA TYR A 307 -9.13 -7.17 23.48
C TYR A 307 -10.28 -6.18 23.69
N THR A 308 -10.01 -5.05 24.34
CA THR A 308 -11.00 -3.98 24.58
C THR A 308 -10.53 -2.69 23.91
N PRO A 309 -11.17 -2.24 22.82
CA PRO A 309 -10.87 -0.96 22.18
C PRO A 309 -11.05 0.22 23.13
N GLN A 310 -10.06 1.11 23.16
CA GLN A 310 -10.03 2.35 23.95
C GLN A 310 -9.71 3.56 23.07
N PRO A 311 -10.24 4.75 23.35
CA PRO A 311 -9.82 5.96 22.65
C PRO A 311 -8.29 6.14 22.73
N ASN A 312 -7.65 6.41 21.60
CA ASN A 312 -6.22 6.72 21.52
C ASN A 312 -5.95 7.71 20.38
N PHE A 313 -4.68 8.10 20.19
CA PHE A 313 -4.26 9.06 19.16
C PHE A 313 -4.57 8.60 17.71
N GLY A 314 -4.78 7.30 17.49
CA GLY A 314 -5.17 6.76 16.19
C GLY A 314 -6.68 6.70 15.96
N SER A 315 -7.47 6.59 17.03
CA SER A 315 -8.92 6.50 16.99
C SER A 315 -9.54 7.01 18.29
N LYS A 316 -10.12 8.22 18.25
CA LYS A 316 -10.86 8.82 19.38
C LYS A 316 -12.19 8.11 19.67
N TYR A 317 -12.80 7.53 18.64
CA TYR A 317 -14.09 6.85 18.70
C TYR A 317 -14.00 5.47 18.02
N PRO A 318 -13.26 4.51 18.61
CA PRO A 318 -13.09 3.19 17.99
C PRO A 318 -14.41 2.40 18.04
N LYS A 319 -14.64 1.54 17.03
CA LYS A 319 -15.75 0.58 17.05
C LYS A 319 -15.67 -0.28 18.31
N HIS A 320 -16.81 -0.50 18.96
CA HIS A 320 -16.89 -1.28 20.20
C HIS A 320 -16.03 -0.72 21.35
N GLN A 321 -15.90 0.61 21.41
CA GLN A 321 -15.24 1.30 22.52
C GLN A 321 -15.73 0.76 23.87
N ASN A 322 -14.79 0.47 24.78
CA ASN A 322 -15.03 -0.06 26.12
C ASN A 322 -15.74 -1.43 26.18
N LYS A 323 -15.89 -2.15 25.05
CA LYS A 323 -16.49 -3.48 25.02
C LYS A 323 -15.42 -4.54 24.75
N LEU A 324 -15.45 -5.61 25.54
CA LEU A 324 -14.60 -6.78 25.31
C LEU A 324 -14.94 -7.43 23.97
N CYS A 325 -13.97 -7.50 23.08
CA CYS A 325 -14.09 -8.12 21.76
C CYS A 325 -13.33 -9.45 21.75
N TYR A 326 -13.98 -10.51 21.31
CA TYR A 326 -13.31 -11.78 20.97
C TYR A 326 -12.95 -11.77 19.48
N GLY A 327 -11.90 -12.48 19.10
CA GLY A 327 -11.40 -12.37 17.74
C GLY A 327 -10.11 -13.12 17.45
N VAL A 328 -9.32 -12.57 16.53
CA VAL A 328 -8.10 -13.19 16.01
C VAL A 328 -6.92 -12.22 16.12
N ASP A 329 -5.80 -12.71 16.65
CA ASP A 329 -4.51 -12.02 16.69
C ASP A 329 -3.71 -12.35 15.43
N LEU A 330 -3.24 -11.33 14.72
CA LEU A 330 -2.47 -11.45 13.48
C LEU A 330 -1.07 -10.80 13.59
N LYS A 331 -0.57 -10.48 14.78
CA LYS A 331 0.74 -9.81 14.93
C LYS A 331 1.93 -10.62 14.39
N ASN A 332 1.85 -11.94 14.45
CA ASN A 332 2.95 -12.87 14.12
C ASN A 332 2.69 -13.67 12.84
N VAL A 333 1.85 -13.15 11.94
CA VAL A 333 1.57 -13.80 10.65
C VAL A 333 2.71 -13.60 9.65
N GLU A 334 2.83 -14.54 8.73
CA GLU A 334 3.76 -14.40 7.60
C GLU A 334 3.35 -13.24 6.69
N ARG A 335 4.36 -12.60 6.09
CA ARG A 335 4.14 -11.49 5.14
C ARG A 335 3.34 -11.97 3.93
N LEU A 336 2.21 -11.33 3.69
CA LEU A 336 1.28 -11.63 2.62
C LEU A 336 1.76 -11.08 1.27
N SER A 337 1.45 -11.82 0.21
CA SER A 337 1.62 -11.43 -1.20
C SER A 337 0.32 -11.52 -2.00
N SER A 338 -0.81 -11.53 -1.29
CA SER A 338 -2.17 -11.52 -1.81
C SER A 338 -3.10 -10.96 -0.73
N VAL A 339 -4.23 -10.37 -1.13
CA VAL A 339 -5.28 -9.94 -0.21
C VAL A 339 -5.91 -11.18 0.42
N ASN A 340 -5.84 -11.36 1.74
CA ASN A 340 -6.39 -12.55 2.38
C ASN A 340 -7.87 -12.36 2.75
N ILE A 341 -8.76 -12.78 1.85
CA ILE A 341 -10.20 -12.62 2.07
C ILE A 341 -10.77 -13.57 3.14
N ASN A 342 -10.01 -14.59 3.57
CA ASN A 342 -10.46 -15.50 4.63
C ASN A 342 -10.72 -14.79 5.94
N PHE A 343 -10.01 -13.69 6.24
CA PHE A 343 -10.26 -12.90 7.45
C PHE A 343 -11.67 -12.31 7.45
N LEU A 344 -12.11 -11.80 6.31
CA LEU A 344 -13.45 -11.21 6.15
C LEU A 344 -14.54 -12.29 6.16
N LEU A 345 -14.30 -13.44 5.51
CA LEU A 345 -15.21 -14.60 5.52
C LEU A 345 -15.35 -15.20 6.93
N ASP A 346 -14.25 -15.37 7.66
CA ASP A 346 -14.26 -15.84 9.05
C ASP A 346 -15.09 -14.91 9.94
N ALA A 347 -14.85 -13.60 9.84
CA ALA A 347 -15.60 -12.59 10.59
C ALA A 347 -17.10 -12.58 10.22
N TYR A 348 -17.44 -12.72 8.94
CA TYR A 348 -18.83 -12.82 8.48
C TYR A 348 -19.53 -14.06 9.07
N ASN A 349 -18.85 -15.20 9.07
CA ASN A 349 -19.38 -16.46 9.60
C ASN A 349 -19.52 -16.44 11.14
N LYS A 350 -18.63 -15.75 11.85
CA LYS A 350 -18.72 -15.55 13.31
C LYS A 350 -19.79 -14.54 13.71
N THR A 351 -20.27 -13.71 12.78
CA THR A 351 -21.28 -12.70 13.06
C THR A 351 -22.67 -13.34 13.15
N PRO A 352 -23.40 -13.19 14.27
CA PRO A 352 -24.77 -13.70 14.40
C PRO A 352 -25.68 -13.18 13.29
N LYS A 353 -26.64 -13.99 12.81
CA LYS A 353 -27.50 -13.60 11.67
C LYS A 353 -28.44 -12.43 11.96
N ASN A 354 -28.70 -12.15 13.24
CA ASN A 354 -29.45 -10.98 13.69
C ASN A 354 -28.56 -9.72 13.82
N GLU A 355 -27.24 -9.85 13.71
CA GLU A 355 -26.30 -8.73 13.72
C GLU A 355 -26.00 -8.26 12.30
N LYS A 356 -25.92 -6.94 12.12
CA LYS A 356 -25.52 -6.35 10.85
C LYS A 356 -24.02 -6.52 10.67
N PHE A 357 -23.58 -7.05 9.52
CA PHE A 357 -22.16 -7.16 9.19
C PHE A 357 -21.66 -6.00 8.33
N PHE A 358 -22.23 -5.80 7.15
CA PHE A 358 -21.83 -4.75 6.21
C PHE A 358 -22.38 -3.40 6.66
N GLY A 359 -21.51 -2.40 6.75
CA GLY A 359 -21.85 -1.00 6.97
C GLY A 359 -22.06 -0.24 5.66
N ALA A 360 -22.46 1.02 5.75
CA ALA A 360 -22.83 1.83 4.59
C ALA A 360 -21.65 2.12 3.62
N THR A 361 -20.41 1.97 4.08
CA THR A 361 -19.20 2.30 3.30
C THR A 361 -18.48 1.07 2.77
N PHE A 362 -19.02 -0.16 2.96
CA PHE A 362 -18.37 -1.38 2.49
C PHE A 362 -18.12 -1.35 0.99
N THR A 363 -19.15 -1.04 0.19
CA THR A 363 -19.05 -0.93 -1.27
C THR A 363 -17.97 0.05 -1.71
N SER A 364 -17.82 1.20 -1.03
CA SER A 364 -16.78 2.18 -1.37
C SER A 364 -15.36 1.65 -1.10
N HIS A 365 -15.15 0.87 -0.04
CA HIS A 365 -13.86 0.24 0.24
C HIS A 365 -13.57 -0.92 -0.71
N ALA A 366 -14.58 -1.78 -0.96
CA ALA A 366 -14.52 -2.88 -1.93
C ALA A 366 -14.31 -2.37 -3.36
N GLY A 367 -14.89 -1.22 -3.68
CA GLY A 367 -14.91 -0.60 -5.00
C GLY A 367 -15.93 -1.21 -5.96
N ASN A 368 -16.72 -2.18 -5.50
CA ASN A 368 -17.84 -2.78 -6.24
C ASN A 368 -18.83 -3.40 -5.28
N THR A 369 -20.03 -3.72 -5.78
CA THR A 369 -21.03 -4.49 -5.03
C THR A 369 -20.76 -6.00 -5.05
N GLU A 370 -19.94 -6.46 -5.99
CA GLU A 370 -19.70 -7.88 -6.23
C GLU A 370 -19.11 -8.58 -5.00
N LEU A 371 -18.09 -8.01 -4.35
CA LEU A 371 -17.49 -8.65 -3.18
C LEU A 371 -18.50 -8.92 -2.05
N GLU A 372 -19.39 -7.96 -1.77
CA GLU A 372 -20.44 -8.11 -0.76
C GLU A 372 -21.39 -9.25 -1.13
N ASN A 373 -21.85 -9.26 -2.38
CA ASN A 373 -22.75 -10.28 -2.92
C ASN A 373 -22.13 -11.69 -2.87
N GLN A 374 -20.84 -11.82 -3.17
CA GLN A 374 -20.13 -13.09 -3.13
C GLN A 374 -20.03 -13.65 -1.71
N ILE A 375 -19.75 -12.80 -0.72
CA ILE A 375 -19.70 -13.19 0.69
C ILE A 375 -21.08 -13.65 1.17
N ILE A 376 -22.13 -12.90 0.82
CA ILE A 376 -23.52 -13.26 1.17
C ILE A 376 -23.93 -14.60 0.55
N LYS A 377 -23.52 -14.86 -0.70
CA LYS A 377 -23.78 -16.12 -1.42
C LYS A 377 -22.94 -17.30 -0.89
N GLY A 378 -22.00 -17.06 0.03
CA GLY A 378 -21.17 -18.09 0.63
C GLY A 378 -20.08 -18.63 -0.30
N LEU A 379 -19.59 -17.82 -1.26
CA LEU A 379 -18.46 -18.22 -2.08
C LEU A 379 -17.20 -18.42 -1.22
N SER A 380 -16.39 -19.39 -1.61
CA SER A 380 -15.08 -19.62 -1.01
C SER A 380 -14.09 -18.50 -1.36
N ALA A 381 -13.05 -18.34 -0.54
CA ALA A 381 -11.96 -17.41 -0.83
C ALA A 381 -11.36 -17.62 -2.22
N LYS A 382 -11.22 -18.89 -2.64
CA LYS A 382 -10.68 -19.23 -3.97
C LYS A 382 -11.58 -18.71 -5.10
N GLU A 383 -12.89 -18.88 -5.00
CA GLU A 383 -13.84 -18.39 -6.01
C GLU A 383 -13.85 -16.86 -6.08
N ILE A 384 -13.85 -16.19 -4.93
CA ILE A 384 -13.74 -14.72 -4.84
C ILE A 384 -12.45 -14.24 -5.51
N HIS A 385 -11.29 -14.83 -5.18
CA HIS A 385 -10.03 -14.48 -5.83
C HIS A 385 -10.05 -14.67 -7.35
N LEU A 386 -10.62 -15.79 -7.82
CA LEU A 386 -10.74 -16.08 -9.26
C LEU A 386 -11.60 -15.05 -9.98
N SER A 387 -12.65 -14.53 -9.33
CA SER A 387 -13.60 -13.59 -9.93
C SER A 387 -12.95 -12.26 -10.38
N TRP A 388 -11.93 -11.76 -9.68
CA TRP A 388 -11.28 -10.49 -10.02
C TRP A 388 -10.00 -10.65 -10.85
N GLN A 389 -9.48 -11.87 -11.04
CA GLN A 389 -8.27 -12.11 -11.85
C GLN A 389 -8.38 -11.55 -13.28
N PRO A 390 -9.51 -11.67 -14.01
CA PRO A 390 -9.62 -11.09 -15.35
C PRO A 390 -9.38 -9.58 -15.37
N LYS A 391 -9.95 -8.83 -14.41
CA LYS A 391 -9.75 -7.38 -14.28
C LYS A 391 -8.31 -7.04 -13.89
N ILE A 392 -7.67 -7.87 -13.04
CA ILE A 392 -6.25 -7.73 -12.70
C ILE A 392 -5.35 -7.89 -13.93
N GLU A 393 -5.59 -8.90 -14.77
CA GLU A 393 -4.76 -9.14 -15.96
C GLU A 393 -4.91 -8.01 -16.99
N VAL A 394 -6.10 -7.43 -17.12
CA VAL A 394 -6.30 -6.20 -17.90
C VAL A 394 -5.50 -5.04 -17.30
N PHE A 395 -5.62 -4.80 -15.99
CA PHE A 395 -4.89 -3.73 -15.32
C PHE A 395 -3.37 -3.89 -15.42
N LYS A 396 -2.82 -5.10 -15.30
CA LYS A 396 -1.39 -5.37 -15.45
C LYS A 396 -0.87 -4.99 -16.84
N LYS A 397 -1.66 -5.18 -17.89
CA LYS A 397 -1.31 -4.73 -19.26
C LYS A 397 -1.31 -3.22 -19.38
N ILE A 398 -2.27 -2.55 -18.76
CA ILE A 398 -2.35 -1.08 -18.76
C ILE A 398 -1.19 -0.47 -17.98
N ARG A 399 -0.96 -0.91 -16.74
CA ARG A 399 0.05 -0.34 -15.85
C ARG A 399 1.47 -0.49 -16.39
N ALA A 400 1.74 -1.52 -17.19
CA ALA A 400 3.05 -1.78 -17.79
C ALA A 400 3.56 -0.59 -18.64
N LYS A 401 2.67 0.24 -19.18
CA LYS A 401 3.02 1.46 -19.93
C LYS A 401 3.63 2.55 -19.04
N TYR A 402 3.36 2.50 -17.72
CA TYR A 402 3.66 3.58 -16.78
C TYR A 402 4.73 3.23 -15.77
N LEU A 403 5.09 1.95 -15.66
CA LEU A 403 6.14 1.51 -14.74
C LEU A 403 7.47 2.21 -15.05
N ILE A 404 8.13 2.65 -13.98
CA ILE A 404 9.46 3.25 -13.98
C ILE A 404 10.49 2.20 -13.51
N TYR A 405 10.04 1.24 -12.70
CA TYR A 405 10.89 0.25 -12.06
C TYR A 405 10.65 -1.16 -12.60
N LYS A 406 11.65 -2.02 -12.44
CA LYS A 406 11.59 -3.44 -12.83
C LYS A 406 10.73 -4.28 -11.90
#